data_AF-A0A3S3VTY6-F1
#
_entry.id   AF-A0A3S3VTY6-F1
#
_cell.length_a   1.000
_cell.length_b   1.000
_cell.length_c   1.000
_cell.angle_alpha   90.00
_cell.angle_beta   90.00
_cell.angle_gamma   90.00
#
_symmetry.space_group_name_H-M   'P 1'
#
loop_
_entity.id
_entity.type
_entity.pdbx_description
1 polymer ?
#
loop_
_entity_poly.entity_id
_entity_poly.type
_entity_poly.pdbx_seq_one_letter_code
_entity_poly.pdbx_strand_id
1 'polypeptide(L)'
;MPNIKFNYLYRDAGNYKNYGSVVFANPDNVSLEDLEAFIRANLIEEQWFYNHLWHVPDLHFGTWDNELDHTYHEFESIEYTDEPVNAAFLKIDNVPFPPQFPR
;
A
#
# COMPACT_ATOMS: atom_id res chain seq x y z
N MET A 1 -2.43 -13.95 -16.43
CA MET A 1 -1.22 -13.46 -15.75
C MET A 1 -1.55 -13.34 -14.28
N PRO A 2 -0.60 -13.58 -13.37
CA PRO A 2 -0.88 -13.50 -11.95
C PRO A 2 -1.28 -12.07 -11.58
N ASN A 3 -2.24 -11.94 -10.68
CA ASN A 3 -2.55 -10.67 -10.05
C ASN A 3 -1.40 -10.27 -9.12
N ILE A 4 -1.38 -9.02 -8.66
CA ILE A 4 -0.39 -8.54 -7.69
C ILE A 4 -1.09 -8.29 -6.38
N LYS A 5 -0.55 -8.87 -5.30
CA LYS A 5 -0.96 -8.61 -3.93
C LYS A 5 -0.02 -7.58 -3.32
N PHE A 6 -0.60 -6.54 -2.74
CA PHE A 6 0.11 -5.51 -1.99
C PHE A 6 -0.19 -5.70 -0.51
N ASN A 7 0.85 -5.99 0.27
CA ASN A 7 0.79 -6.24 1.69
C ASN A 7 1.29 -5.01 2.45
N TYR A 8 0.56 -4.64 3.50
CA TYR A 8 0.84 -3.45 4.31
C TYR A 8 0.28 -3.63 5.71
N LEU A 9 0.69 -2.76 6.62
CA LEU A 9 0.24 -2.79 8.00
C LEU A 9 0.04 -1.40 8.58
N TYR A 10 -0.81 -1.32 9.60
CA TYR A 10 -0.77 -0.25 10.57
C TYR A 10 0.02 -0.73 11.79
N ARG A 11 0.88 0.14 12.35
CA ARG A 11 1.60 -0.08 13.61
C ARG A 11 1.46 1.17 14.48
N ASP A 12 1.04 1.02 15.73
CA ASP A 12 1.02 2.13 16.68
C ASP A 12 2.39 2.31 17.38
N ALA A 13 2.56 3.36 18.19
CA ALA A 13 3.78 3.59 18.97
C ALA A 13 3.99 2.53 20.08
N GLY A 14 2.95 1.75 20.43
CA GLY A 14 3.03 0.58 21.30
C GLY A 14 3.52 -0.70 20.60
N ASN A 15 3.79 -0.64 19.30
CA ASN A 15 4.19 -1.74 18.43
C ASN A 15 3.13 -2.85 18.25
N TYR A 16 1.85 -2.53 18.47
CA TYR A 16 0.74 -3.38 18.02
C TYR A 16 0.56 -3.22 16.51
N LYS A 17 0.30 -4.33 15.82
CA LYS A 17 0.21 -4.37 14.34
C LYS A 17 -1.13 -4.88 13.87
N ASN A 18 -1.69 -4.22 12.86
CA ASN A 18 -2.83 -4.69 12.12
C ASN A 18 -2.43 -4.87 10.65
N TYR A 19 -2.57 -6.08 10.11
CA TYR A 19 -2.10 -6.43 8.77
C TYR A 19 -3.26 -6.41 7.77
N GLY A 20 -2.97 -6.00 6.54
CA GLY A 20 -3.94 -6.01 5.45
C GLY A 20 -3.27 -6.26 4.11
N SER A 21 -4.10 -6.59 3.14
CA SER A 21 -3.65 -6.73 1.76
C SER A 21 -4.75 -6.37 0.78
N VAL A 22 -4.34 -5.97 -0.42
CA VAL A 22 -5.22 -5.72 -1.56
C VAL A 22 -4.65 -6.40 -2.79
N VAL A 23 -5.53 -6.90 -3.66
CA VAL A 23 -5.17 -7.64 -4.86
C VAL A 23 -5.60 -6.84 -6.08
N PHE A 24 -4.63 -6.49 -6.90
CA PHE A 24 -4.79 -5.73 -8.14
C PHE A 24 -4.61 -6.62 -9.37
N ALA A 25 -5.33 -6.31 -10.44
CA ALA A 25 -5.08 -6.92 -11.73
C ALA A 25 -3.72 -6.46 -12.29
N ASN A 26 -3.00 -7.36 -12.95
CA ASN A 26 -1.76 -7.07 -13.68
C ASN A 26 -1.93 -7.38 -15.18
N PRO A 27 -2.69 -6.55 -15.94
CA PRO A 27 -2.93 -6.79 -17.36
C PRO A 27 -1.69 -6.53 -18.22
N ASP A 28 -0.81 -5.65 -17.77
CA ASP A 28 0.35 -5.14 -18.52
C ASP A 28 1.64 -5.92 -18.22
N ASN A 29 1.55 -6.97 -17.41
CA ASN A 29 2.66 -7.82 -16.99
C ASN A 29 3.80 -7.05 -16.31
N VAL A 30 3.45 -6.09 -15.47
CA VAL A 30 4.40 -5.30 -14.68
C VAL A 30 5.21 -6.26 -13.81
N SER A 31 6.54 -6.08 -13.82
CA SER A 31 7.44 -6.86 -12.96
C SER A 31 7.33 -6.39 -11.51
N LEU A 32 7.51 -7.30 -10.55
CA LEU A 32 7.54 -6.91 -9.14
C LEU A 32 8.73 -5.98 -8.85
N GLU A 33 9.86 -6.15 -9.52
CA GLU A 33 11.05 -5.29 -9.33
C GLU A 33 10.75 -3.84 -9.71
N ASP A 34 10.18 -3.61 -10.89
CA ASP A 34 9.83 -2.27 -11.35
C ASP A 34 8.73 -1.64 -10.48
N LEU A 35 7.74 -2.44 -10.08
CA LEU A 35 6.66 -1.97 -9.22
C LEU A 35 7.15 -1.64 -7.81
N GLU A 36 8.03 -2.45 -7.23
CA GLU A 36 8.59 -2.17 -5.91
C GLU A 36 9.47 -0.93 -5.92
N ALA A 37 10.33 -0.76 -6.93
CA ALA A 37 11.11 0.46 -7.11
C ALA A 37 10.21 1.70 -7.23
N PHE A 38 9.14 1.59 -8.01
CA PHE A 38 8.16 2.65 -8.15
C PHE A 38 7.37 2.93 -6.86
N ILE A 39 7.00 1.92 -6.07
CA ILE A 39 6.35 2.07 -4.76
C ILE A 39 7.30 2.80 -3.80
N ARG A 40 8.55 2.34 -3.68
CA ARG A 40 9.53 2.87 -2.71
C ARG A 40 9.91 4.32 -2.96
N ALA A 41 10.04 4.74 -4.22
CA ALA A 41 10.38 6.12 -4.62
C ALA A 41 9.35 7.20 -4.21
N ASN A 42 8.32 6.77 -3.51
CA ASN A 42 6.96 7.30 -3.55
C ASN A 42 6.28 7.06 -2.19
N LEU A 43 6.96 6.35 -1.28
CA LEU A 43 6.67 6.28 0.14
C LEU A 43 7.36 7.44 0.87
N ILE A 44 6.81 7.83 2.01
CA ILE A 44 7.46 8.70 2.99
C ILE A 44 8.63 7.92 3.58
N GLU A 45 9.85 8.43 3.40
CA GLU A 45 11.09 7.76 3.81
C GLU A 45 11.18 6.29 3.35
N GLU A 46 10.71 5.99 2.15
CA GLU A 46 10.73 4.65 1.54
C GLU A 46 9.95 3.56 2.32
N GLN A 47 9.17 3.94 3.34
CA GLN A 47 8.54 3.01 4.27
C GLN A 47 7.05 3.26 4.48
N TRP A 48 6.61 4.53 4.55
CA TRP A 48 5.27 4.86 5.02
C TRP A 48 4.39 5.55 3.99
N PHE A 49 3.10 5.53 4.26
CA PHE A 49 2.12 6.20 3.42
C PHE A 49 0.79 6.50 4.09
N TYR A 50 -0.02 7.36 3.48
CA TYR A 50 -1.41 7.56 3.88
C TYR A 50 -2.37 6.66 3.07
N ASN A 51 -3.08 5.75 3.73
CA ASN A 51 -4.04 4.84 3.10
C ASN A 51 -5.03 5.50 2.12
N HIS A 52 -5.57 6.67 2.48
CA HIS A 52 -6.56 7.38 1.67
C HIS A 52 -5.98 7.91 0.36
N LEU A 53 -4.68 8.24 0.36
CA LEU A 53 -3.95 8.58 -0.87
C LEU A 53 -3.66 7.33 -1.70
N TRP A 54 -3.43 6.18 -1.04
CA TRP A 54 -3.20 4.85 -1.62
C TRP A 54 -4.46 4.13 -2.08
N HIS A 55 -5.64 4.69 -1.78
CA HIS A 55 -6.93 4.06 -2.03
C HIS A 55 -7.00 2.61 -1.49
N VAL A 56 -6.27 2.33 -0.42
CA VAL A 56 -6.32 1.04 0.29
C VAL A 56 -7.16 1.17 1.57
N PRO A 57 -7.73 0.07 2.08
CA PRO A 57 -8.45 0.07 3.34
C PRO A 57 -7.68 0.68 4.50
N ASP A 58 -8.41 1.27 5.43
CA ASP A 58 -7.84 1.73 6.69
C ASP A 58 -7.63 0.56 7.65
N LEU A 59 -6.41 0.44 8.19
CA LEU A 59 -6.03 -0.55 9.19
C LEU A 59 -5.83 0.02 10.61
N HIS A 60 -6.11 1.30 10.85
CA HIS A 60 -6.12 1.85 12.22
C HIS A 60 -7.05 1.03 13.13
N PHE A 61 -6.74 0.98 14.42
CA PHE A 61 -7.60 0.29 15.39
C PHE A 61 -8.93 1.02 15.59
N GLY A 62 -9.92 0.33 16.18
CA GLY A 62 -11.29 0.86 16.31
C GLY A 62 -11.44 2.09 17.22
N THR A 63 -10.39 2.47 17.96
CA THR A 63 -10.34 3.65 18.81
C THR A 63 -9.02 4.38 18.59
N TRP A 64 -9.08 5.70 18.47
CA TRP A 64 -7.89 6.55 18.29
C TRP A 64 -7.32 7.00 19.65
N ASP A 65 -6.02 6.81 19.83
CA ASP A 65 -5.19 7.28 20.94
C ASP A 65 -4.16 8.29 20.43
N ASN A 66 -4.26 9.55 20.87
CA ASN A 66 -3.36 10.62 20.42
C ASN A 66 -1.89 10.44 20.84
N GLU A 67 -1.60 9.58 21.81
CA GLU A 67 -0.23 9.30 22.25
C GLU A 67 0.42 8.18 21.43
N LEU A 68 -0.38 7.26 20.90
CA LEU A 68 0.10 6.06 20.23
C LEU A 68 -0.12 6.08 18.71
N ASP A 69 -1.22 6.69 18.28
CA ASP A 69 -1.66 6.60 16.89
C ASP A 69 -1.10 7.71 16.01
N HIS A 70 -0.87 7.34 14.76
CA HIS A 70 -0.41 8.24 13.71
C HIS A 70 -1.09 7.90 12.40
N THR A 71 -1.16 8.85 11.46
CA THR A 71 -2.04 8.73 10.29
C THR A 71 -1.53 7.84 9.16
N TYR A 72 -0.30 7.33 9.25
CA TYR A 72 0.34 6.56 8.19
C TYR A 72 0.35 5.05 8.44
N HIS A 73 0.38 4.31 7.33
CA HIS A 73 0.56 2.87 7.21
C HIS A 73 1.98 2.57 6.71
N GLU A 74 2.39 1.33 6.85
CA GLU A 74 3.71 0.83 6.51
C GLU A 74 3.62 -0.16 5.36
N PHE A 75 4.41 0.07 4.31
CA PHE A 75 4.57 -0.89 3.21
C PHE A 75 5.34 -2.12 3.70
N GLU A 76 4.83 -3.32 3.39
CA GLU A 76 5.48 -4.57 3.77
C GLU A 76 6.08 -5.28 2.56
N SER A 77 5.28 -5.61 1.55
CA SER A 77 5.74 -6.36 0.37
C SER A 77 4.74 -6.33 -0.79
N ILE A 78 5.20 -6.76 -1.96
CA ILE A 78 4.35 -7.16 -3.07
C ILE A 78 4.69 -8.57 -3.54
N GLU A 79 3.70 -9.30 -4.04
CA GLU A 79 3.88 -10.64 -4.58
C GLU A 79 2.89 -10.93 -5.72
N TYR A 80 3.25 -11.88 -6.59
CA TYR A 80 2.31 -12.44 -7.53
C TYR A 80 1.33 -13.37 -6.81
N THR A 81 0.07 -13.34 -7.22
CA THR A 81 -0.99 -14.17 -6.63
C THR A 81 -2.02 -14.63 -7.67
N ASP A 82 -2.65 -15.77 -7.39
CA ASP A 82 -3.82 -16.26 -8.12
C ASP A 82 -5.15 -15.87 -7.43
N GLU A 83 -5.09 -15.15 -6.31
CA GLU A 83 -6.28 -14.62 -5.63
C GLU A 83 -7.08 -13.67 -6.55
N PRO A 84 -8.43 -13.65 -6.44
CA PRO A 84 -9.24 -12.74 -7.24
C PRO A 84 -8.99 -11.28 -6.87
N VAL A 85 -9.07 -10.40 -7.86
CA VAL A 85 -8.95 -8.95 -7.70
C VAL A 85 -10.03 -8.43 -6.75
N ASN A 86 -9.62 -7.68 -5.73
CA ASN A 86 -10.51 -7.08 -4.74
C ASN A 86 -10.37 -5.55 -4.62
N ALA A 87 -9.44 -4.95 -5.38
CA ALA A 87 -9.22 -3.52 -5.46
C ALA A 87 -9.23 -3.02 -6.92
N ALA A 88 -9.55 -1.75 -7.13
CA ALA A 88 -9.56 -1.14 -8.46
C ALA A 88 -8.13 -1.05 -9.04
N PHE A 89 -8.01 -1.15 -10.37
CA PHE A 89 -6.76 -1.26 -11.13
C PHE A 89 -5.68 -0.21 -10.76
N LEU A 90 -4.43 -0.67 -10.71
CA LEU A 90 -3.23 0.18 -10.82
C LEU A 90 -3.06 0.59 -12.30
N LYS A 91 -3.08 1.89 -12.62
CA LYS A 91 -2.68 2.39 -13.95
C LYS A 91 -1.38 3.18 -13.81
N ILE A 92 -0.29 2.63 -14.34
CA ILE A 92 1.03 3.27 -14.36
C ILE A 92 1.05 4.45 -15.35
N ASP A 93 0.27 4.38 -16.43
CA ASP A 93 0.50 5.23 -17.60
C ASP A 93 -0.26 6.56 -17.63
N ASN A 94 -1.15 6.85 -16.66
CA ASN A 94 -1.87 8.13 -16.58
C ASN A 94 -2.16 8.63 -15.14
N VAL A 95 -1.40 8.10 -14.15
CA VAL A 95 -1.28 8.44 -12.70
C VAL A 95 -2.61 8.67 -11.94
N PRO A 96 -2.97 7.76 -11.02
CA PRO A 96 -2.45 7.88 -9.66
C PRO A 96 -2.15 6.52 -9.01
N PHE A 97 -0.93 6.40 -8.51
CA PHE A 97 -0.66 6.02 -7.14
C PHE A 97 0.87 5.77 -7.03
N PRO A 98 1.65 6.51 -6.21
CA PRO A 98 1.19 7.60 -5.37
C PRO A 98 0.78 8.87 -6.05
N PRO A 99 -0.15 9.63 -5.42
CA PRO A 99 -0.16 11.06 -5.64
C PRO A 99 1.23 11.56 -5.26
N GLN A 100 1.82 12.37 -6.15
CA GLN A 100 3.10 13.00 -5.89
C GLN A 100 2.97 13.78 -4.58
N PHE A 101 3.64 13.28 -3.53
CA PHE A 101 3.72 14.00 -2.27
C PHE A 101 4.39 15.36 -2.58
N PRO A 102 3.79 16.50 -2.21
CA PRO A 102 4.49 17.76 -2.34
C PRO A 102 5.78 17.65 -1.52
N ARG A 103 6.92 17.72 -2.23
CA ARG A 103 8.25 17.80 -1.62
C ARG A 103 8.39 19.09 -0.81
#